data_AF-A0A1J4L1Q8-F1
#
_entry.id   AF-A0A1J4L1Q8-F1
#
_cell.length_a   1.000
_cell.length_b   1.000
_cell.length_c   1.000
_cell.angle_alpha   90.00
_cell.angle_beta   90.00
_cell.angle_gamma   90.00
#
_symmetry.space_group_name_H-M   'P 1'
#
loop_
_entity.id
_entity.type
_entity.pdbx_description
1 polymer ?
#
loop_
_entity_poly.entity_id
_entity_poly.type
_entity_poly.pdbx_seq_one_letter_code
_entity_poly.pdbx_strand_id
1 'polypeptide(L)'
;MDPKIRSILEANGCDTALIEVPTHFETTENPLDPNLLSSDFQTQKLYDISACQAGDNKTASDKYWHIRRYYLNQVRATTRNQLIEEEKAKINEILKSGDNTKLQELFKKRHEWRKAIHNFRSDDQPICDVENCHHVALKGSTFCINHITHDKSQKLYVECEKCHQPHPVFAACLCCNDK
;
A
#
# COMPACT_ATOMS: atom_id res chain seq x y z
N MET A 1 -22.62 15.04 -22.52
CA MET A 1 -21.92 14.84 -21.23
C MET A 1 -21.70 16.19 -20.57
N ASP A 2 -21.99 16.34 -19.27
CA ASP A 2 -21.78 17.61 -18.55
C ASP A 2 -20.28 17.99 -18.55
N PRO A 3 -19.91 19.23 -18.95
CA PRO A 3 -18.52 19.68 -19.04
C PRO A 3 -17.74 19.57 -17.72
N LYS A 4 -18.40 19.66 -16.56
CA LYS A 4 -17.72 19.43 -15.26
C LYS A 4 -17.25 17.99 -15.09
N ILE A 5 -18.05 17.02 -15.55
CA ILE A 5 -17.73 15.59 -15.44
C ILE A 5 -16.58 15.23 -16.38
N ARG A 6 -16.53 15.85 -17.57
CA ARG A 6 -15.45 15.67 -18.53
C ARG A 6 -14.09 16.11 -17.97
N SER A 7 -14.02 17.29 -17.37
CA SER A 7 -12.79 17.83 -16.78
C SER A 7 -12.23 16.94 -15.65
N ILE A 8 -13.09 16.34 -14.84
CA ILE A 8 -12.68 15.42 -13.76
C ILE A 8 -12.08 14.13 -14.32
N LEU A 9 -12.59 13.62 -15.45
CA LEU A 9 -12.09 12.39 -16.05
C LEU A 9 -10.76 12.57 -16.76
N GLU A 10 -10.60 13.70 -17.48
CA GLU A 10 -9.33 14.09 -18.13
C GLU A 10 -8.22 14.27 -17.07
N ALA A 11 -8.54 14.93 -15.95
CA ALA A 11 -7.59 15.12 -14.84
C ALA A 11 -7.14 13.82 -14.16
N ASN A 12 -7.92 12.73 -14.30
CA ASN A 12 -7.60 11.42 -13.76
C ASN A 12 -7.00 10.45 -14.82
N GLY A 13 -6.55 10.98 -15.97
CA GLY A 13 -5.93 10.20 -17.03
C GLY A 13 -6.87 9.23 -17.74
N CYS A 14 -8.19 9.46 -17.68
CA CYS A 14 -9.14 8.68 -18.45
C CYS A 14 -9.27 9.27 -19.86
N ASP A 15 -9.08 8.42 -20.87
CA ASP A 15 -9.24 8.80 -22.26
C ASP A 15 -10.70 9.23 -22.53
N THR A 16 -10.88 10.50 -22.91
CA THR A 16 -12.18 11.14 -23.17
C THR A 16 -12.63 11.03 -24.61
N ALA A 17 -11.88 10.33 -25.47
CA ALA A 17 -12.40 9.89 -26.76
C ALA A 17 -13.46 8.80 -26.53
N LEU A 18 -14.62 9.20 -26.00
CA LEU A 18 -15.83 8.39 -26.01
C LEU A 18 -16.26 8.33 -27.47
N ILE A 19 -15.81 7.30 -28.18
CA ILE A 19 -16.48 6.83 -29.38
C ILE A 19 -17.94 6.63 -28.96
N GLU A 20 -18.88 7.29 -29.65
CA GLU A 20 -20.31 7.06 -29.42
C GLU A 20 -20.54 5.55 -29.40
N VAL A 21 -21.27 5.06 -28.39
CA VAL A 21 -21.57 3.63 -28.28
C VAL A 21 -22.10 3.19 -29.64
N PRO A 22 -21.41 2.28 -30.37
CA PRO A 22 -21.80 1.92 -31.71
C PRO A 22 -23.28 1.50 -31.72
N THR A 23 -24.09 2.14 -32.55
CA THR A 23 -25.53 1.82 -32.67
C THR A 23 -25.76 0.40 -33.19
N HIS A 24 -24.74 -0.17 -33.81
CA HIS A 24 -24.69 -1.55 -34.26
C HIS A 24 -23.53 -2.24 -33.53
N PHE A 25 -23.86 -3.29 -32.78
CA PHE A 25 -22.84 -4.16 -32.21
C PHE A 25 -22.28 -5.02 -33.35
N GLU A 26 -20.96 -5.04 -33.50
CA GLU A 26 -20.32 -6.09 -34.28
C GLU A 26 -20.15 -7.29 -33.36
N THR A 27 -20.67 -8.44 -33.79
CA THR A 27 -20.41 -9.71 -33.11
C THR A 27 -18.95 -10.08 -33.37
N THR A 28 -18.07 -9.70 -32.46
CA THR A 28 -16.67 -10.13 -32.50
C THR A 28 -16.59 -11.63 -32.19
N GLU A 29 -15.68 -12.35 -32.85
CA GLU A 29 -15.35 -13.72 -32.44
C GLU A 29 -14.94 -13.71 -30.96
N ASN A 30 -15.45 -14.66 -30.19
CA ASN A 30 -15.21 -14.74 -28.78
C ASN A 30 -13.69 -14.90 -28.56
N PRO A 31 -13.00 -13.92 -27.90
CA PRO A 31 -11.55 -14.00 -27.70
C PRO A 31 -11.14 -15.09 -26.71
N LEU A 32 -12.12 -15.79 -26.14
CA LEU A 32 -11.91 -16.91 -25.23
C LEU A 32 -11.69 -18.18 -26.05
N ASP A 33 -10.49 -18.76 -25.92
CA ASP A 33 -10.18 -20.10 -26.42
C ASP A 33 -11.20 -21.08 -25.82
N PRO A 34 -11.98 -21.81 -26.64
CA PRO A 34 -12.98 -22.77 -26.16
C PRO A 34 -12.40 -23.90 -25.30
N ASN A 35 -11.07 -24.07 -25.29
CA ASN A 35 -10.37 -25.04 -24.47
C ASN A 35 -9.88 -24.49 -23.12
N LEU A 36 -9.94 -23.17 -22.89
CA LEU A 36 -9.67 -22.62 -21.57
C LEU A 36 -10.87 -22.94 -20.65
N LEU A 37 -10.61 -23.68 -19.58
CA LEU A 37 -11.62 -23.99 -18.59
C LEU A 37 -12.17 -22.69 -18.00
N SER A 38 -13.49 -22.53 -18.06
CA SER A 38 -14.25 -21.40 -17.48
C SER A 38 -13.92 -21.14 -15.99
N SER A 39 -13.28 -22.09 -15.30
CA SER A 39 -12.76 -21.94 -13.94
C SER A 39 -11.67 -20.88 -13.77
N ASP A 40 -10.94 -20.54 -14.83
CA ASP A 40 -9.87 -19.52 -14.78
C ASP A 40 -10.43 -18.10 -14.84
N PHE A 41 -11.68 -17.97 -15.33
CA PHE A 41 -12.46 -16.75 -15.28
C PHE A 41 -13.39 -16.80 -14.07
N GLN A 42 -13.03 -16.13 -12.97
CA GLN A 42 -13.95 -15.87 -11.85
C GLN A 42 -15.07 -14.90 -12.27
N THR A 43 -15.98 -15.38 -13.11
CA THR A 43 -17.22 -14.71 -13.53
C THR A 43 -18.30 -14.84 -12.46
N GLN A 44 -18.09 -15.64 -11.42
CA GLN A 44 -19.02 -15.77 -10.29
C GLN A 44 -19.40 -14.40 -9.71
N LYS A 45 -18.44 -13.49 -9.53
CA LYS A 45 -18.72 -12.12 -9.08
C LYS A 45 -19.50 -11.28 -10.09
N LEU A 46 -19.33 -11.51 -11.39
CA LEU A 46 -20.14 -10.87 -12.44
C LEU A 46 -21.59 -11.38 -12.41
N TYR A 47 -21.78 -12.69 -12.17
CA TYR A 47 -23.09 -13.27 -11.95
C TYR A 47 -23.71 -12.77 -10.65
N ASP A 48 -22.96 -12.65 -9.56
CA ASP A 48 -23.48 -12.13 -8.29
C ASP A 48 -23.87 -10.64 -8.38
N ILE A 49 -23.11 -9.83 -9.14
CA ILE A 49 -23.41 -8.40 -9.37
C ILE A 49 -24.59 -8.23 -10.35
N SER A 50 -24.75 -9.13 -11.33
CA SER A 50 -25.85 -9.09 -12.30
C SER A 50 -27.13 -9.79 -11.82
N ALA A 51 -27.01 -10.73 -10.87
CA ALA A 51 -28.08 -11.50 -10.24
C ALA A 51 -28.48 -10.93 -8.86
N CYS A 52 -28.17 -9.67 -8.57
CA CYS A 52 -28.77 -8.96 -7.44
C CYS A 52 -30.26 -8.69 -7.73
N GLN A 53 -31.08 -9.63 -7.25
CA GLN A 53 -32.49 -9.50 -6.81
C GLN A 53 -33.52 -8.94 -7.81
N ALA A 54 -34.64 -9.65 -7.92
CA ALA A 54 -35.80 -9.37 -8.76
C ALA A 54 -36.56 -8.05 -8.45
N GLY A 55 -35.89 -7.02 -7.94
CA GLY A 55 -36.48 -5.72 -7.58
C GLY A 55 -35.61 -4.48 -7.84
N ASP A 56 -34.37 -4.63 -8.34
CA ASP A 56 -33.48 -3.47 -8.56
C ASP A 56 -33.54 -3.03 -10.04
N ASN A 57 -34.35 -2.01 -10.34
CA ASN A 57 -34.51 -1.39 -11.67
C ASN A 57 -33.25 -0.58 -12.08
N LYS A 58 -32.06 -1.17 -12.01
CA LYS A 58 -30.84 -0.55 -12.54
C LYS A 58 -30.86 -0.62 -14.06
N THR A 59 -30.68 0.52 -14.71
CA THR A 59 -30.71 0.61 -16.17
C THR A 59 -29.58 -0.24 -16.76
N ALA A 60 -29.73 -0.70 -18.01
CA ALA A 60 -28.67 -1.43 -18.70
C ALA A 60 -27.34 -0.66 -18.74
N SER A 61 -27.41 0.69 -18.74
CA SER A 61 -26.27 1.58 -18.63
C SER A 61 -25.54 1.43 -17.29
N ASP A 62 -26.27 1.40 -16.17
CA ASP A 62 -25.68 1.23 -14.83
C ASP A 62 -24.95 -0.11 -14.72
N LYS A 63 -25.54 -1.18 -15.25
CA LYS A 63 -24.91 -2.51 -15.29
C LYS A 63 -23.60 -2.49 -16.08
N TYR A 64 -23.59 -1.85 -17.26
CA TYR A 64 -22.37 -1.67 -18.05
C TYR A 64 -21.29 -0.90 -17.29
N TRP A 65 -21.64 0.22 -16.64
CA TRP A 65 -20.69 1.01 -15.86
C TRP A 65 -20.11 0.25 -14.67
N HIS A 66 -20.92 -0.55 -13.98
CA HIS A 66 -20.46 -1.40 -12.88
C HIS A 66 -19.47 -2.47 -13.36
N ILE A 67 -19.79 -3.17 -14.46
CA ILE A 67 -18.92 -4.16 -15.08
C ILE A 67 -17.60 -3.51 -15.53
N ARG A 68 -17.67 -2.36 -16.20
CA ARG A 68 -16.48 -1.61 -16.63
C ARG A 68 -15.60 -1.21 -15.44
N ARG A 69 -16.20 -0.69 -14.36
CA ARG A 69 -15.47 -0.32 -13.13
C ARG A 69 -14.81 -1.52 -12.48
N TYR A 70 -15.48 -2.68 -12.48
CA TYR A 70 -14.93 -3.93 -11.97
C TYR A 70 -13.65 -4.31 -12.73
N TYR A 71 -13.71 -4.37 -14.06
CA TYR A 71 -12.54 -4.72 -14.88
C TYR A 71 -11.42 -3.70 -14.75
N LEU A 72 -11.72 -2.40 -14.74
CA LEU A 72 -10.69 -1.37 -14.51
C LEU A 72 -10.01 -1.54 -13.15
N ASN A 73 -10.77 -1.85 -12.10
CA ASN A 73 -10.20 -2.12 -10.78
C ASN A 73 -9.38 -3.41 -10.77
N GLN A 74 -9.81 -4.45 -11.49
CA GLN A 74 -9.07 -5.70 -11.62
C GLN A 74 -7.73 -5.47 -12.33
N VAL A 75 -7.72 -4.77 -13.47
CA VAL A 75 -6.50 -4.42 -14.21
C VAL A 75 -5.56 -3.58 -13.33
N ARG A 76 -6.08 -2.57 -12.64
CA ARG A 76 -5.29 -1.75 -11.70
C ARG A 76 -4.69 -2.60 -10.57
N ALA A 77 -5.47 -3.53 -10.01
CA ALA A 77 -5.01 -4.41 -8.95
C ALA A 77 -3.93 -5.37 -9.45
N THR A 78 -4.09 -5.95 -10.64
CA THR A 78 -3.08 -6.85 -11.23
C THR A 78 -1.78 -6.12 -11.52
N THR A 79 -1.84 -4.93 -12.13
CA THR A 79 -0.64 -4.12 -12.40
C THR A 79 0.06 -3.73 -11.09
N ARG A 80 -0.70 -3.33 -10.06
CA ARG A 80 -0.14 -3.04 -8.74
C ARG A 80 0.54 -4.27 -8.12
N ASN A 81 -0.08 -5.44 -8.21
CA ASN A 81 0.49 -6.67 -7.67
C ASN A 81 1.76 -7.09 -8.40
N GLN A 82 1.82 -6.92 -9.73
CA GLN A 82 3.03 -7.16 -10.51
C GLN A 82 4.19 -6.27 -10.02
N LEU A 83 3.96 -4.96 -9.87
CA LEU A 83 4.97 -4.05 -9.35
C LEU A 83 5.43 -4.43 -7.93
N ILE A 84 4.50 -4.86 -7.06
CA ILE A 84 4.84 -5.32 -5.71
C ILE A 84 5.72 -6.56 -5.74
N GLU A 85 5.40 -7.55 -6.58
CA GLU A 85 6.20 -8.78 -6.68
C GLU A 85 7.57 -8.52 -7.32
N GLU A 86 7.67 -7.62 -8.30
CA GLU A 86 8.96 -7.18 -8.87
C GLU A 86 9.85 -6.52 -7.82
N GLU A 87 9.32 -5.57 -7.04
CA GLU A 87 10.08 -4.90 -5.98
C GLU A 87 10.49 -5.88 -4.87
N LYS A 88 9.60 -6.80 -4.51
CA LYS A 88 9.90 -7.87 -3.54
C LYS A 88 11.00 -8.80 -4.04
N ALA A 89 11.01 -9.14 -5.33
CA ALA A 89 12.09 -9.92 -5.94
C ALA A 89 13.44 -9.18 -5.83
N LYS A 90 13.48 -7.88 -6.17
CA LYS A 90 14.69 -7.05 -6.03
C LYS A 90 15.21 -7.01 -4.59
N ILE A 91 14.32 -6.82 -3.61
CA ILE A 91 14.71 -6.82 -2.19
C ILE A 91 15.27 -8.19 -1.79
N ASN A 92 14.64 -9.29 -2.23
CA ASN A 92 15.14 -10.64 -1.94
C ASN A 92 16.52 -10.91 -2.55
N GLU A 93 16.80 -10.40 -3.74
CA GLU A 93 18.13 -10.48 -4.35
C GLU A 93 19.18 -9.74 -3.52
N ILE A 94 18.85 -8.52 -3.05
CA ILE A 94 19.72 -7.75 -2.17
C ILE A 94 20.01 -8.54 -0.88
N LEU A 95 18.97 -9.10 -0.25
CA LEU A 95 19.12 -9.91 0.97
C LEU A 95 20.00 -11.15 0.74
N LYS A 96 19.86 -11.83 -0.41
CA LYS A 96 20.70 -12.99 -0.76
C LYS A 96 22.14 -12.62 -1.06
N SER A 97 22.37 -11.46 -1.67
CA SER A 97 23.71 -10.98 -2.00
C SER A 97 24.55 -10.61 -0.77
N GLY A 98 23.89 -10.28 0.36
CA GLY A 98 24.56 -9.88 1.59
C GLY A 98 25.29 -8.53 1.51
N ASP A 99 24.98 -7.71 0.50
CA ASP A 99 25.59 -6.40 0.31
C ASP A 99 25.10 -5.40 1.36
N ASN A 100 25.93 -5.17 2.38
CA ASN A 100 25.63 -4.28 3.51
C ASN A 100 25.28 -2.85 3.08
N THR A 101 25.87 -2.34 1.99
CA THR A 101 25.61 -0.98 1.53
C THR A 101 24.17 -0.83 1.02
N LYS A 102 23.73 -1.78 0.20
CA LYS A 102 22.35 -1.84 -0.30
C LYS A 102 21.35 -2.09 0.81
N LEU A 103 21.70 -2.90 1.81
CA LEU A 103 20.85 -3.10 2.99
C LEU A 103 20.64 -1.79 3.76
N GLN A 104 21.70 -1.02 3.99
CA GLN A 104 21.58 0.28 4.64
C GLN A 104 20.72 1.24 3.83
N GLU A 105 20.87 1.29 2.51
CA GLU A 105 20.01 2.09 1.64
C GLU A 105 18.53 1.68 1.72
N LEU A 106 18.23 0.38 1.82
CA LEU A 106 16.86 -0.10 2.01
C LEU A 106 16.26 0.39 3.34
N PHE A 107 17.04 0.35 4.42
CA PHE A 107 16.59 0.88 5.71
C PHE A 107 16.35 2.39 5.67
N LYS A 108 17.23 3.15 5.01
CA LYS A 108 17.07 4.59 4.81
C LYS A 108 15.82 4.92 4.00
N LYS A 109 15.60 4.26 2.86
CA LYS A 109 14.38 4.43 2.05
C LYS A 109 13.12 4.12 2.85
N ARG A 110 13.16 3.07 3.68
CA ARG A 110 12.04 2.72 4.58
C ARG A 110 11.79 3.81 5.63
N HIS A 111 12.84 4.38 6.22
CA HIS A 111 12.74 5.50 7.16
C HIS A 111 12.10 6.72 6.50
N GLU A 112 12.61 7.14 5.34
CA GLU A 112 12.10 8.31 4.60
C GLU A 112 10.63 8.14 4.20
N TRP A 113 10.26 6.96 3.70
CA TRP A 113 8.88 6.64 3.35
C TRP A 113 7.95 6.70 4.57
N ARG A 114 8.38 6.14 5.71
CA ARG A 114 7.60 6.17 6.96
C ARG A 114 7.40 7.62 7.43
N LYS A 115 8.46 8.44 7.39
CA LYS A 115 8.41 9.86 7.75
C LYS A 115 7.46 10.64 6.84
N ALA A 116 7.51 10.40 5.54
CA ALA A 116 6.61 11.02 4.57
C ALA A 116 5.14 10.66 4.82
N ILE A 117 4.83 9.41 5.18
CA ILE A 117 3.46 8.99 5.48
C ILE A 117 2.89 9.69 6.72
N HIS A 118 3.64 9.74 7.81
CA HIS A 118 3.17 10.42 9.03
C HIS A 118 3.01 11.93 8.80
N ASN A 119 3.93 12.55 8.07
CA ASN A 119 3.80 13.95 7.65
C ASN A 119 2.54 14.18 6.78
N PHE A 120 2.29 13.30 5.80
CA PHE A 120 1.11 13.37 4.94
C PHE A 120 -0.19 13.22 5.73
N ARG A 121 -0.22 12.33 6.74
CA ARG A 121 -1.37 12.12 7.61
C ARG A 121 -1.56 13.21 8.66
N SER A 122 -0.52 14.01 8.93
CA SER A 122 -0.52 15.03 9.99
C SER A 122 -0.93 14.45 11.35
N ASP A 123 -0.43 13.25 11.68
CA ASP A 123 -0.87 12.46 12.84
C ASP A 123 -0.02 12.67 14.12
N ASP A 124 0.85 13.69 14.15
CA ASP A 124 1.74 14.02 15.27
C ASP A 124 2.60 12.83 15.75
N GLN A 125 2.98 11.94 14.82
CA GLN A 125 3.86 10.79 15.07
C GLN A 125 5.20 10.97 14.34
N PRO A 126 6.11 11.84 14.84
CA PRO A 126 7.41 12.02 14.22
C PRO A 126 8.21 10.72 14.24
N ILE A 127 8.95 10.44 13.17
CA ILE A 127 9.85 9.29 13.10
C ILE A 127 11.20 9.64 13.74
N CYS A 128 11.78 8.66 14.44
CA CYS A 128 13.09 8.73 15.10
C CYS A 128 14.18 9.32 14.21
N ASP A 129 15.01 10.21 14.73
CA ASP A 129 16.02 10.96 13.95
C ASP A 129 17.17 10.12 13.37
N VAL A 130 17.40 8.92 13.91
CA VAL A 130 18.36 7.95 13.36
C VAL A 130 17.93 7.51 11.96
N GLU A 131 18.77 7.78 10.94
CA GLU A 131 18.44 7.62 9.50
C GLU A 131 17.94 6.23 9.08
N ASN A 132 18.32 5.18 9.80
CA ASN A 132 17.93 3.79 9.48
C ASN A 132 16.81 3.26 10.40
N CYS A 133 16.28 4.09 11.29
CA CYS A 133 15.24 3.73 12.25
C CYS A 133 13.86 4.16 11.74
N HIS A 134 12.93 3.23 11.59
CA HIS A 134 11.58 3.51 11.12
C HIS A 134 10.54 3.62 12.27
N HIS A 135 11.00 3.63 13.51
CA HIS A 135 10.14 3.70 14.69
C HIS A 135 9.72 5.14 14.99
N VAL A 136 8.52 5.29 15.52
CA VAL A 136 7.99 6.59 15.99
C VAL A 136 8.81 7.06 17.20
N ALA A 137 9.14 8.34 17.22
CA ALA A 137 9.83 8.99 18.33
C ALA A 137 8.91 9.11 19.56
N LEU A 138 9.51 9.12 20.75
CA LEU A 138 8.76 9.34 21.98
C LEU A 138 8.31 10.80 22.07
N LYS A 139 7.14 11.02 22.69
CA LYS A 139 6.63 12.37 22.90
C LYS A 139 7.63 13.19 23.73
N GLY A 140 8.03 14.35 23.21
CA GLY A 140 9.04 15.22 23.84
C GLY A 140 10.49 14.88 23.51
N SER A 141 10.72 13.90 22.63
CA SER A 141 12.04 13.56 22.09
C SER A 141 11.98 13.41 20.57
N THR A 142 13.12 13.53 19.90
CA THR A 142 13.27 13.18 18.47
C THR A 142 13.67 11.72 18.28
N PHE A 143 13.86 10.94 19.35
CA PHE A 143 14.29 9.56 19.31
C PHE A 143 13.19 8.58 19.73
N CYS A 144 13.18 7.39 19.13
CA CYS A 144 12.31 6.30 19.60
C CYS A 144 12.87 5.69 20.89
N ILE A 145 12.08 4.81 21.51
CA ILE A 145 12.47 4.11 22.74
C ILE A 145 13.83 3.41 22.64
N ASN A 146 14.16 2.81 21.49
CA ASN A 146 15.43 2.09 21.29
C ASN A 146 16.65 3.02 21.18
N HIS A 147 16.43 4.29 20.82
CA HIS A 147 17.49 5.27 20.60
C HIS A 147 17.41 6.43 21.61
N ILE A 148 16.56 6.32 22.64
CA ILE A 148 16.29 7.40 23.59
C ILE A 148 17.55 7.82 24.37
N THR A 149 18.53 6.93 24.49
CA THR A 149 19.82 7.19 25.13
C THR A 149 20.71 8.14 24.33
N HIS A 150 20.41 8.39 23.05
CA HIS A 150 21.07 9.43 22.24
C HIS A 150 20.54 10.83 22.52
N ASP A 151 19.35 10.96 23.11
CA ASP A 151 18.80 12.24 23.51
C ASP A 151 19.52 12.73 24.78
N LYS A 152 20.25 13.84 24.68
CA LYS A 152 20.95 14.43 25.85
C LYS A 152 20.00 15.17 26.80
N SER A 153 18.79 15.49 26.35
CA SER A 153 17.81 16.26 27.12
C SER A 153 16.91 15.38 27.98
N GLN A 154 16.75 14.10 27.60
CA GLN A 154 15.96 13.14 28.36
C GLN A 154 16.70 12.69 29.64
N LYS A 155 15.95 12.44 30.71
CA LYS A 155 16.47 11.97 32.01
C LYS A 155 15.71 10.75 32.56
N LEU A 156 14.84 10.16 31.76
CA LEU A 156 13.91 9.12 32.19
C LEU A 156 14.41 7.72 31.89
N TYR A 157 15.33 7.58 30.93
CA TYR A 157 15.86 6.31 30.46
C TYR A 157 17.37 6.26 30.61
N VAL A 158 17.86 5.07 30.98
CA VAL A 158 19.27 4.72 31.06
C VAL A 158 19.52 3.46 30.25
N GLU A 159 20.76 3.28 29.81
CA GLU A 159 21.20 2.08 29.11
C GLU A 159 21.60 1.00 30.12
N CYS A 160 21.11 -0.22 29.96
CA CYS A 160 21.51 -1.34 30.81
C CYS A 160 22.96 -1.75 30.55
N GLU A 161 23.78 -1.86 31.59
CA GLU A 161 25.20 -2.27 31.48
C GLU A 161 25.41 -3.71 30.94
N LYS A 162 24.38 -4.57 31.04
CA LYS A 162 24.48 -5.99 30.62
C LYS A 162 24.03 -6.24 29.20
N CYS A 163 22.86 -5.70 28.82
CA CYS A 163 22.23 -5.98 27.53
C CYS A 163 22.17 -4.77 26.59
N HIS A 164 22.64 -3.60 27.05
CA HIS A 164 22.65 -2.35 26.29
C HIS A 164 21.25 -1.87 25.83
N GLN A 165 20.18 -2.44 26.40
CA GLN A 165 18.82 -2.00 26.12
C GLN A 165 18.45 -0.80 27.01
N PRO A 166 17.72 0.18 26.47
CA PRO A 166 17.21 1.29 27.25
C PRO A 166 16.10 0.81 28.20
N HIS A 167 16.13 1.27 29.44
CA HIS A 167 15.09 1.05 30.44
C HIS A 167 14.85 2.30 31.29
N PRO A 168 13.67 2.44 31.92
CA PRO A 168 13.41 3.56 32.81
C PRO A 168 14.35 3.57 34.01
N VAL A 169 14.79 4.75 34.45
CA VAL A 169 15.72 4.90 35.61
C VAL A 169 15.16 4.30 36.90
N PHE A 170 13.83 4.37 37.08
CA PHE A 170 13.13 3.89 38.27
C PHE A 170 12.77 2.39 38.21
N ALA A 171 13.10 1.70 37.13
CA ALA A 171 12.81 0.29 36.95
C ALA A 171 14.09 -0.45 36.59
N ALA A 172 14.23 -1.68 37.08
CA ALA A 172 15.32 -2.53 36.64
C ALA A 172 15.09 -3.05 35.22
N CYS A 173 16.18 -3.38 34.52
CA CYS A 173 16.15 -3.75 33.11
C CYS A 173 15.29 -5.00 32.87
N LEU A 174 14.17 -4.86 32.14
CA LEU A 174 13.23 -5.95 31.88
C LEU A 174 13.85 -7.16 31.18
N CYS A 175 14.85 -6.94 30.32
CA CYS A 175 15.53 -8.03 29.62
C CYS A 175 16.50 -8.82 30.52
N CYS A 176 16.99 -8.21 31.60
CA CYS A 176 17.96 -8.83 32.50
C CYS A 176 17.38 -9.16 33.88
N ASN A 177 16.16 -8.68 34.19
CA ASN A 177 15.50 -8.89 35.47
C ASN A 177 14.82 -10.26 35.63
N ASP A 178 14.83 -11.08 34.58
CA ASP A 178 14.51 -12.50 34.71
C ASP A 178 15.75 -13.28 35.22
N LYS A 179 16.18 -12.97 36.45
CA LYS A 179 16.99 -13.81 37.36
C LYS A 179 17.27 -13.14 38.70
#